data_AF-A0A9X9YNU8-F1
#
_entry.id   AF-A0A9X9YNU8-F1
#
_cell.length_a   1.000
_cell.length_b   1.000
_cell.length_c   1.000
_cell.angle_alpha   90.00
_cell.angle_beta   90.00
_cell.angle_gamma   90.00
#
_symmetry.space_group_name_H-M   'P 1'
#
loop_
_entity.id
_entity.type
_entity.pdbx_description
1 polymer ?
#
loop_
_entity_poly.entity_id
_entity_poly.type
_entity_poly.pdbx_seq_one_letter_code
_entity_poly.pdbx_strand_id
1 'polypeptide(L)'
;MATFSSAPALWFDLYFAACAAIFAAGWMLVAPHPWATWSILGSALILFTSYFQVQVSVAINSWYGPFYDLVQAALSKSAQVMVQQFYSELSTFAGIALVAVVSV
;
A
#
# COMPACT_ATOMS: atom_id res chain seq x y z
N MET A 1 1.18 -6.72 -8.26
CA MET A 1 1.07 -7.37 -6.92
C MET A 1 2.35 -7.29 -6.07
N ALA A 2 3.49 -6.84 -6.59
CA ALA A 2 4.76 -6.91 -5.87
C ALA A 2 5.02 -5.79 -4.85
N THR A 3 4.30 -4.66 -4.86
CA THR A 3 4.63 -3.51 -4.00
C THR A 3 4.28 -3.75 -2.52
N PHE A 4 3.05 -4.19 -2.24
CA PHE A 4 2.57 -4.38 -0.86
C PHE A 4 3.13 -5.63 -0.18
N SER A 5 3.36 -6.71 -0.93
CA SER A 5 3.93 -7.96 -0.41
C SER A 5 5.44 -8.06 -0.66
N SER A 6 6.10 -6.94 -0.97
CA SER A 6 7.55 -6.92 -1.11
C SER A 6 8.22 -7.20 0.23
N ALA A 7 9.40 -7.82 0.22
CA ALA A 7 10.16 -8.06 1.44
C ALA A 7 10.42 -6.78 2.27
N PRO A 8 10.74 -5.61 1.67
CA PRO A 8 10.87 -4.36 2.42
C PRO A 8 9.56 -3.88 3.06
N ALA A 9 8.42 -4.04 2.37
CA ALA A 9 7.12 -3.65 2.93
C ALA A 9 6.76 -4.51 4.14
N LEU A 10 6.88 -5.84 4.02
CA LEU A 10 6.60 -6.77 5.11
C LEU A 10 7.54 -6.56 6.31
N TRP A 11 8.80 -6.21 6.06
CA TRP A 11 9.75 -5.91 7.13
C TRP A 11 9.39 -4.63 7.87
N PHE A 12 8.98 -3.58 7.15
CA PHE A 12 8.47 -2.36 7.77
C PHE A 12 7.21 -2.63 8.59
N ASP A 13 6.26 -3.40 8.06
CA ASP A 13 5.01 -3.73 8.74
C ASP A 13 5.29 -4.48 10.06
N LEU A 14 6.21 -5.45 10.04
CA LEU A 14 6.65 -6.18 11.23
C LEU A 14 7.37 -5.27 12.22
N TYR A 15 8.29 -4.43 11.75
CA TYR A 15 9.02 -3.47 12.58
C TYR A 15 8.06 -2.49 13.26
N PHE A 16 7.11 -1.92 12.51
CA PHE A 16 6.10 -1.02 13.02
C PHE A 16 5.24 -1.70 14.08
N ALA A 17 4.74 -2.90 13.80
CA ALA A 17 3.94 -3.68 14.75
C ALA A 17 4.72 -4.00 16.03
N ALA A 18 6.01 -4.36 15.91
CA ALA A 18 6.87 -4.63 17.06
C ALA A 18 7.10 -3.36 17.90
N CYS A 19 7.40 -2.23 17.28
CA CYS A 19 7.56 -0.95 17.97
C CYS A 19 6.27 -0.53 18.69
N ALA A 20 5.12 -0.63 18.01
CA ALA A 20 3.82 -0.31 18.60
C ALA A 20 3.50 -1.24 19.78
N ALA A 21 3.79 -2.54 19.66
CA ALA A 21 3.58 -3.51 20.73
C ALA A 21 4.50 -3.28 21.93
N ILE A 22 5.78 -2.98 21.71
CA ILE A 22 6.73 -2.64 22.79
C ILE A 22 6.29 -1.37 23.51
N PHE A 23 5.91 -0.34 22.76
CA PHE A 23 5.38 0.89 23.33
C PHE A 23 4.10 0.64 24.14
N ALA A 24 3.16 -0.14 23.59
CA ALA A 24 1.92 -0.48 24.27
C ALA A 24 2.18 -1.25 25.57
N ALA A 25 3.03 -2.28 25.52
CA ALA A 25 3.39 -3.06 26.69
C ALA A 25 4.05 -2.19 27.77
N GLY A 26 5.04 -1.36 27.39
CA GLY A 26 5.69 -0.44 28.32
C GLY A 26 4.70 0.52 28.98
N TRP A 27 3.80 1.11 28.19
CA TRP A 27 2.79 2.05 28.69
C TRP A 27 1.78 1.39 29.62
N MET A 28 1.29 0.20 29.27
CA MET A 28 0.31 -0.54 30.07
C MET A 28 0.90 -1.08 31.39
N LEU A 29 2.20 -1.34 31.43
CA LEU A 29 2.90 -1.77 32.65
C LEU A 29 3.23 -0.60 33.60
N VAL A 30 3.61 0.57 33.06
CA VAL A 30 4.04 1.71 33.87
C VAL A 30 2.86 2.57 34.35
N ALA A 31 1.88 2.82 33.47
CA ALA A 31 0.76 3.73 33.74
C ALA A 31 -0.53 3.21 33.09
N PRO A 32 -1.17 2.18 33.66
CA PRO A 32 -2.40 1.64 33.13
C PRO A 32 -3.50 2.72 33.17
N HIS A 33 -4.01 3.08 32.00
CA HIS A 33 -5.06 4.08 31.84
C HIS A 33 -6.19 3.49 30.98
N PRO A 34 -7.47 3.72 31.33
CA PRO A 34 -8.61 3.13 30.60
C PRO A 34 -8.65 3.50 29.11
N TRP A 35 -8.05 4.64 28.74
CA TRP A 35 -8.00 5.12 27.35
C TRP A 35 -6.73 4.69 26.59
N ALA A 36 -5.81 3.96 27.24
CA ALA A 36 -4.53 3.58 26.63
C ALA A 36 -4.74 2.74 25.37
N THR A 37 -5.63 1.74 25.41
CA THR A 37 -5.94 0.89 24.25
C THR A 37 -6.43 1.71 23.06
N TRP A 38 -7.35 2.66 23.29
CA TRP A 38 -7.88 3.51 22.22
C TRP A 38 -6.83 4.47 21.67
N SER A 39 -6.10 5.17 22.55
CA SER A 39 -5.09 6.14 22.13
C SER A 39 -3.95 5.47 21.37
N ILE A 40 -3.45 4.33 21.85
CA ILE A 40 -2.30 3.65 21.26
C ILE A 40 -2.68 2.99 19.94
N LEU A 41 -3.78 2.23 19.90
CA LEU A 41 -4.24 1.61 18.66
C LEU A 41 -4.68 2.64 17.63
N GLY A 42 -5.38 3.70 18.05
CA GLY A 42 -5.82 4.78 17.17
C GLY A 42 -4.64 5.52 16.55
N SER A 43 -3.65 5.93 17.34
CA SER A 43 -2.44 6.57 16.82
C SER A 43 -1.62 5.64 15.94
N ALA A 44 -1.48 4.36 16.32
CA ALA A 44 -0.78 3.38 15.50
C ALA A 44 -1.49 3.18 14.14
N LEU A 45 -2.82 3.08 14.12
CA LEU A 45 -3.60 2.96 12.91
C LEU A 45 -3.41 4.18 12.00
N ILE A 46 -3.50 5.40 12.54
CA ILE A 46 -3.31 6.64 11.76
C ILE A 46 -1.92 6.68 11.10
N LEU A 47 -0.87 6.35 11.86
CA LEU A 47 0.50 6.34 11.35
C LEU A 47 0.68 5.27 10.27
N PHE A 48 0.15 4.07 10.51
CA PHE A 48 0.20 2.97 9.55
C PHE A 48 -0.53 3.30 8.25
N THR A 49 -1.77 3.81 8.33
CA THR A 49 -2.56 4.21 7.16
C THR A 49 -1.86 5.31 6.38
N SER A 50 -1.26 6.31 7.05
CA SER A 50 -0.52 7.37 6.38
C SER A 50 0.68 6.84 5.59
N TYR A 51 1.44 5.90 6.18
CA TYR A 51 2.52 5.20 5.48
C TYR A 51 1.98 4.38 4.29
N PHE A 52 0.90 3.63 4.51
CA PHE A 52 0.34 2.74 3.50
C PHE A 52 -0.19 3.51 2.29
N GLN A 53 -0.76 4.71 2.49
CA GLN A 53 -1.17 5.61 1.41
C GLN A 53 0.00 6.03 0.49
N VAL A 54 1.20 6.20 1.05
CA VAL A 54 2.41 6.46 0.23
C VAL A 54 2.73 5.25 -0.64
N GLN A 55 2.63 4.03 -0.11
CA GLN A 55 2.88 2.80 -0.88
C GLN A 55 1.87 2.61 -2.01
N VAL A 56 0.59 2.91 -1.77
CA VAL A 56 -0.45 2.94 -2.80
C VAL A 56 -0.07 3.93 -3.91
N SER A 57 0.37 5.12 -3.53
CA SER A 57 0.77 6.16 -4.49
C SER A 57 1.96 5.71 -5.36
N VAL A 58 2.96 5.05 -4.76
CA VAL A 58 4.10 4.47 -5.50
C VAL A 58 3.65 3.36 -6.44
N ALA A 59 2.70 2.52 -6.02
CA ALA A 59 2.17 1.44 -6.84
C ALA A 59 1.41 1.96 -8.07
N ILE A 60 0.56 2.97 -7.89
CA ILE A 60 -0.13 3.66 -9.00
C ILE A 60 0.89 4.33 -9.93
N ASN A 61 1.89 5.00 -9.37
CA ASN A 61 2.91 5.66 -10.17
C ASN A 61 3.72 4.68 -11.04
N SER A 62 4.05 3.52 -10.48
CA SER A 62 4.76 2.45 -11.20
C SER A 62 3.89 1.82 -12.29
N TRP A 63 2.57 1.82 -12.12
CA TRP A 63 1.61 1.33 -13.12
C TRP A 63 1.46 2.28 -14.31
N TYR A 64 1.60 3.60 -14.12
CA TYR A 64 1.47 4.56 -15.22
C TYR A 64 2.45 4.29 -16.36
N GLY A 65 3.71 3.95 -16.07
CA GLY A 65 4.74 3.67 -17.08
C GLY A 65 4.29 2.65 -18.14
N PRO A 66 4.11 1.36 -17.79
CA PRO A 66 3.73 0.32 -18.75
C PRO A 66 2.37 0.60 -19.43
N PHE A 67 1.42 1.21 -18.72
CA PHE A 67 0.13 1.57 -19.33
C PHE A 67 0.30 2.59 -20.46
N TYR A 68 1.05 3.67 -20.22
CA TYR A 68 1.29 4.68 -21.25
C TYR A 68 2.18 4.17 -22.39
N ASP A 69 3.13 3.26 -22.11
CA ASP A 69 3.91 2.59 -23.15
C ASP A 69 3.01 1.80 -24.12
N LEU A 70 2.02 1.07 -23.60
CA LEU A 70 1.03 0.37 -24.43
C LEU A 70 0.18 1.33 -25.27
N VAL A 71 -0.27 2.45 -24.68
CA VAL A 71 -1.00 3.50 -25.39
C VAL A 71 -0.13 4.06 -26.52
N GLN A 72 1.13 4.38 -26.26
CA GLN A 72 2.04 4.93 -27.24
C GLN A 72 2.35 3.94 -28.38
N ALA A 73 2.55 2.67 -28.06
CA ALA A 73 2.79 1.63 -29.05
C ALA A 73 1.59 1.44 -30.00
N ALA A 74 0.37 1.50 -29.46
CA ALA A 74 -0.85 1.41 -30.25
C ALA A 74 -1.05 2.62 -31.18
N LEU A 75 -0.79 3.84 -30.69
CA LEU A 75 -0.95 5.08 -31.47
C LEU A 75 0.13 5.24 -32.55
N SER A 76 1.38 4.92 -32.23
CA SER A 76 2.51 5.02 -33.16
C SER A 76 2.61 3.84 -34.13
N LYS A 77 1.79 2.79 -33.93
CA LYS A 77 1.87 1.50 -34.65
C LYS A 77 3.28 0.88 -34.59
N SER A 78 4.05 1.19 -33.55
CA SER A 78 5.43 0.71 -33.39
C SER A 78 5.50 -0.77 -32.99
N ALA A 79 4.44 -1.30 -32.39
CA ALA A 79 4.29 -2.71 -32.07
C ALA A 79 2.82 -3.16 -32.22
N GLN A 80 2.61 -4.46 -32.43
CA GLN A 80 1.27 -5.03 -32.45
C GLN A 80 0.74 -5.15 -31.02
N VAL A 81 -0.12 -4.21 -30.62
CA VAL A 81 -0.73 -4.20 -29.28
C VAL A 81 -2.05 -4.97 -29.31
N MET A 82 -2.18 -5.97 -28.43
CA MET A 82 -3.43 -6.72 -28.27
C MET A 82 -4.33 -6.07 -27.24
N VAL A 83 -5.65 -6.07 -27.48
CA VAL A 83 -6.66 -5.54 -26.52
C VAL A 83 -6.55 -6.23 -25.15
N GLN A 84 -6.14 -7.51 -25.12
CA GLN A 84 -5.93 -8.25 -23.88
C GLN A 84 -4.85 -7.63 -22.97
N GLN A 85 -3.84 -6.97 -23.54
CA GLN A 85 -2.80 -6.27 -22.75
C GLN A 85 -3.40 -5.07 -22.01
N PHE A 86 -4.30 -4.32 -22.64
CA PHE A 86 -5.03 -3.25 -21.97
C PHE A 86 -5.90 -3.78 -20.82
N TYR A 87 -6.63 -4.88 -21.03
CA TYR A 87 -7.42 -5.48 -19.95
C TYR A 87 -6.54 -5.97 -18.79
N SER A 88 -5.36 -6.51 -19.07
CA SER A 88 -4.39 -6.89 -18.04
C SER A 88 -3.95 -5.69 -17.20
N GLU A 89 -3.58 -4.57 -17.84
CA GLU A 89 -3.19 -3.36 -17.12
C GLU A 89 -4.36 -2.77 -16.32
N LEU A 90 -5.56 -2.72 -16.89
CA LEU A 90 -6.76 -2.25 -16.18
C LEU A 90 -7.09 -3.12 -14.96
N SER A 91 -6.94 -4.44 -15.07
CA SER A 91 -7.12 -5.35 -13.93
C SER A 91 -6.07 -5.15 -12.84
N THR A 92 -4.82 -4.85 -13.23
CA THR A 92 -3.75 -4.52 -12.28
C THR A 92 -4.07 -3.23 -11.52
N PHE A 93 -4.51 -2.19 -12.23
CA PHE A 93 -4.97 -0.95 -11.61
C PHE A 93 -6.15 -1.16 -10.68
N ALA A 94 -7.15 -1.94 -11.10
CA ALA A 94 -8.32 -2.26 -10.27
C ALA A 94 -7.90 -2.94 -8.96
N GLY A 95 -6.92 -3.84 -9.00
CA GLY A 95 -6.36 -4.46 -7.80
C GLY A 95 -5.73 -3.45 -6.83
N ILE A 96 -4.97 -2.49 -7.35
CA ILE A 96 -4.38 -1.42 -6.53
C ILE A 96 -5.46 -0.52 -5.93
N ALA A 97 -6.47 -0.15 -6.74
CA ALA A 97 -7.58 0.72 -6.30
C ALA A 97 -8.43 0.06 -5.22
N LEU A 98 -8.73 -1.25 -5.34
CA LEU A 98 -9.49 -1.98 -4.31
C LEU A 98 -8.74 -2.01 -2.97
N VAL A 99 -7.43 -2.26 -2.99
CA VAL A 99 -6.59 -2.22 -1.78
C VAL A 99 -6.60 -0.83 -1.17
N ALA A 100 -6.47 0.22 -1.99
CA ALA A 100 -6.50 1.61 -1.54
C ALA A 100 -7.82 1.94 -0.81
N VAL A 101 -8.97 1.59 -1.39
CA VAL A 101 -10.30 1.87 -0.82
C VAL A 101 -10.51 1.14 0.51
N VAL A 102 -10.06 -0.10 0.64
CA VAL A 102 -10.20 -0.88 1.89
C VAL A 102 -9.30 -0.34 3.00
N SER A 103 -8.15 0.25 2.65
CA SER A 103 -7.17 0.76 3.60
C SER A 103 -7.44 2.19 4.12
N VAL A 104 -8.50 2.84 3.63
CA VAL A 104 -8.92 4.22 3.96
C VAL A 104 -10.11 4.23 4.90
#